data_AF-A0A7C5VCK3-F1
#
_entry.id   AF-A0A7C5VCK3-F1
#
_cell.length_a   1.000
_cell.length_b   1.000
_cell.length_c   1.000
_cell.angle_alpha   90.00
_cell.angle_beta   90.00
_cell.angle_gamma   90.00
#
_symmetry.space_group_name_H-M   'P 1'
#
loop_
_entity.id
_entity.type
_entity.pdbx_description
1 polymer ?
#
loop_
_entity_poly.entity_id
_entity_poly.type
_entity_poly.pdbx_seq_one_letter_code
_entity_poly.pdbx_strand_id
1 'polypeptide(L)'
;MVELSWIEGVLALTVQFGTVYLLASLGEIYAERSGILNLGMEGMMIVGAAIAFVFTNALGHLLSLVSVVLIGALMGLLLAFLVVTLRLNQVVVGLA
;
A
#
# COMPACT_ATOMS: atom_id res chain seq x y z
N MET A 1 -10.39 14.08 -31.09
CA MET A 1 -11.41 13.06 -30.73
C MET A 1 -10.69 11.98 -29.94
N VAL A 2 -11.25 11.50 -28.84
CA VAL A 2 -10.61 10.41 -28.07
C VAL A 2 -10.68 9.13 -28.90
N GLU A 3 -9.54 8.46 -29.08
CA GLU A 3 -9.48 7.19 -29.81
C GLU A 3 -10.09 6.06 -28.97
N LEU A 4 -10.78 5.12 -29.61
CA LEU A 4 -11.39 3.98 -28.93
C LEU A 4 -10.34 3.13 -28.19
N SER A 5 -9.16 2.97 -28.78
CA SER A 5 -7.99 2.30 -28.21
C SER A 5 -7.55 2.89 -26.86
N TRP A 6 -7.67 4.22 -26.70
CA TRP A 6 -7.34 4.90 -25.46
C TRP A 6 -8.33 4.51 -24.35
N ILE A 7 -9.63 4.46 -24.67
CA ILE A 7 -10.68 4.09 -23.72
C ILE A 7 -10.50 2.64 -23.28
N GLU A 8 -10.24 1.73 -24.21
CA GLU A 8 -9.96 0.32 -23.92
C GLU A 8 -8.75 0.17 -22.97
N GLY A 9 -7.66 0.91 -23.23
CA GLY A 9 -6.48 0.91 -22.38
C GLY A 9 -6.75 1.41 -20.95
N VAL A 10 -7.49 2.51 -20.81
CA VAL A 10 -7.86 3.06 -19.50
C VAL A 10 -8.72 2.06 -18.71
N LEU A 11 -9.71 1.42 -19.35
CA LEU A 11 -10.57 0.44 -18.70
C LEU A 11 -9.77 -0.79 -18.24
N ALA A 12 -8.85 -1.30 -19.06
CA ALA A 12 -8.00 -2.42 -18.72
C ALA A 12 -7.11 -2.11 -17.50
N LEU A 13 -6.45 -0.94 -17.49
CA LEU A 13 -5.59 -0.51 -16.38
C LEU A 13 -6.40 -0.25 -15.11
N THR A 14 -7.62 0.29 -15.24
CA THR A 14 -8.53 0.52 -14.11
C THR A 14 -8.87 -0.78 -13.39
N VAL A 15 -9.18 -1.85 -14.12
CA VAL A 15 -9.47 -3.16 -13.51
C VAL A 15 -8.21 -3.75 -12.86
N GLN A 16 -7.07 -3.68 -13.55
CA GLN A 16 -5.81 -4.25 -13.06
C GLN A 16 -5.32 -3.57 -11.78
N PHE A 17 -5.16 -2.24 -11.80
CA PHE A 17 -4.72 -1.48 -10.62
C PHE A 17 -5.82 -1.38 -9.57
N GLY A 18 -7.08 -1.22 -9.99
CA GLY A 18 -8.22 -1.12 -9.07
C GLY A 18 -8.35 -2.34 -8.16
N THR A 19 -8.02 -3.54 -8.63
CA THR A 19 -8.02 -4.74 -7.78
C THR A 19 -7.01 -4.63 -6.64
N VAL A 20 -5.80 -4.15 -6.93
CA VAL A 20 -4.74 -3.96 -5.93
C VAL A 20 -5.14 -2.89 -4.92
N TYR A 21 -5.65 -1.75 -5.41
CA TYR A 21 -6.12 -0.66 -4.55
C TYR A 21 -7.34 -1.07 -3.72
N LEU A 22 -8.26 -1.89 -4.25
CA LEU A 22 -9.42 -2.38 -3.51
C LEU A 22 -8.99 -3.17 -2.27
N LEU A 23 -7.99 -4.05 -2.39
CA LEU A 23 -7.45 -4.80 -1.25
C LEU A 23 -6.81 -3.86 -0.22
N ALA A 24 -6.09 -2.84 -0.68
CA ALA A 24 -5.47 -1.86 0.20
C ALA A 24 -6.52 -1.01 0.94
N SER A 25 -7.54 -0.53 0.22
CA SER A 25 -8.66 0.24 0.79
C SER A 25 -9.49 -0.56 1.79
N LEU A 26 -9.66 -1.88 1.58
CA LEU A 26 -10.30 -2.73 2.59
C LEU A 26 -9.53 -2.70 3.91
N GLY A 27 -8.20 -2.82 3.86
CA GLY A 27 -7.35 -2.69 5.05
C GLY A 27 -7.45 -1.31 5.70
N GLU A 28 -7.48 -0.27 4.88
CA GLU A 28 -7.58 1.11 5.36
C GLU A 28 -8.93 1.42 6.02
N ILE A 29 -10.04 0.87 5.52
CA ILE A 29 -11.34 0.97 6.20
C ILE A 29 -11.27 0.42 7.63
N TYR A 30 -10.54 -0.66 7.87
CA TYR A 30 -10.33 -1.17 9.23
C TYR A 30 -9.49 -0.21 10.08
N ALA A 31 -8.44 0.37 9.51
CA ALA A 31 -7.60 1.36 10.18
C ALA A 31 -8.42 2.62 10.55
N GLU A 32 -9.20 3.16 9.62
CA GLU A 32 -10.04 4.34 9.83
C GLU A 32 -11.09 4.10 10.91
N ARG A 33 -11.71 2.91 10.93
CA ARG A 33 -12.64 2.51 12.02
C ARG A 33 -11.97 2.45 13.39
N SER A 34 -10.65 2.25 13.44
CA SER A 34 -9.87 2.31 14.69
C SER A 34 -9.39 3.73 15.05
N GLY A 35 -9.72 4.73 14.23
CA GLY A 35 -9.31 6.12 14.43
C GLY A 35 -7.91 6.45 13.89
N ILE A 36 -7.34 5.58 13.06
CA ILE A 36 -6.03 5.78 12.41
C ILE A 36 -6.26 6.00 10.92
N LEU A 37 -5.80 7.14 10.42
CA LEU A 37 -5.93 7.54 9.03
C LEU A 37 -4.55 7.47 8.37
N ASN A 38 -4.39 6.56 7.41
CA ASN A 38 -3.08 6.14 6.90
C ASN A 38 -2.77 6.73 5.52
N LEU A 39 -2.49 8.02 5.48
CA LEU A 39 -2.18 8.72 4.22
C LEU A 39 -0.85 8.29 3.57
N GLY A 40 -0.02 7.54 4.30
CA GLY A 40 1.23 6.98 3.79
C GLY A 40 1.07 5.64 3.06
N MET A 41 -0.17 5.19 2.78
CA MET A 41 -0.42 3.88 2.19
C MET A 41 0.25 3.70 0.83
N GLU A 42 0.28 4.74 -0.01
CA GLU A 42 0.88 4.65 -1.34
C GLU A 42 2.38 4.37 -1.23
N GLY A 43 3.05 5.01 -0.27
CA GLY A 43 4.44 4.73 0.06
C GLY A 43 4.64 3.28 0.54
N MET A 44 3.76 2.78 1.41
CA MET A 44 3.80 1.37 1.84
C MET A 44 3.62 0.40 0.67
N MET A 45 2.75 0.69 -0.28
CA MET A 45 2.55 -0.12 -1.48
C MET A 45 3.80 -0.13 -2.37
N ILE A 46 4.43 1.03 -2.57
CA ILE A 46 5.67 1.15 -3.36
C ILE A 46 6.82 0.38 -2.69
N VAL A 47 6.99 0.51 -1.38
CA VAL A 47 7.99 -0.25 -0.61
C VAL A 47 7.71 -1.74 -0.72
N GLY A 48 6.45 -2.16 -0.56
CA GLY A 48 6.04 -3.55 -0.74
C GLY A 48 6.38 -4.11 -2.12
N ALA A 49 6.13 -3.34 -3.18
CA ALA A 49 6.48 -3.73 -4.54
C ALA A 49 8.00 -3.87 -4.74
N ALA A 50 8.79 -2.96 -4.18
CA ALA A 50 10.25 -3.04 -4.23
C ALA A 50 10.80 -4.27 -3.48
N ILE A 51 10.29 -4.53 -2.27
CA ILE A 51 10.66 -5.71 -1.48
C ILE A 51 10.26 -7.00 -2.21
N ALA A 52 9.05 -7.04 -2.76
CA ALA A 52 8.57 -8.19 -3.53
C ALA A 52 9.51 -8.51 -4.71
N PHE A 53 9.94 -7.49 -5.46
CA PHE A 53 10.87 -7.69 -6.57
C PHE A 53 12.21 -8.27 -6.10
N VAL A 54 12.84 -7.63 -5.10
CA VAL A 54 14.15 -8.05 -4.58
C VAL A 54 14.10 -9.47 -4.02
N PHE A 55 13.11 -9.78 -3.18
CA PHE A 55 13.01 -11.08 -2.53
C PHE A 55 12.54 -12.19 -3.47
N THR A 56 11.69 -11.88 -4.44
CA THR A 56 11.33 -12.87 -5.47
C THR A 56 12.56 -13.29 -6.25
N ASN A 57 13.40 -12.33 -6.64
CA ASN A 57 14.62 -12.61 -7.40
C ASN A 57 15.67 -13.38 -6.58
N ALA A 58 15.79 -13.11 -5.28
CA ALA A 58 16.81 -13.73 -4.43
C ALA A 58 16.38 -15.05 -3.78
N LEU A 59 15.12 -15.17 -3.36
CA LEU A 59 14.61 -16.22 -2.45
C LEU A 59 13.39 -16.96 -3.01
N GLY A 60 12.85 -16.53 -4.16
CA GLY A 60 11.67 -17.09 -4.79
C GLY A 60 10.34 -16.54 -4.24
N HIS A 61 9.26 -16.90 -4.94
CA HIS A 61 7.94 -16.29 -4.74
C HIS A 61 7.35 -16.46 -3.33
N LEU A 62 7.55 -17.63 -2.71
CA LEU A 62 6.95 -17.93 -1.39
C LEU A 62 7.56 -17.08 -0.28
N LEU A 63 8.90 -16.99 -0.23
CA LEU A 63 9.60 -16.19 0.77
C LEU A 63 9.40 -14.70 0.55
N SER A 64 9.27 -14.28 -0.72
CA SER A 64 8.87 -12.93 -1.07
C SER A 64 7.53 -12.53 -0.46
N LEU A 65 6.51 -13.40 -0.56
CA LEU A 65 5.19 -13.11 0.00
C LEU A 65 5.23 -12.86 1.51
N VAL A 66 5.99 -13.69 2.25
CA VAL A 66 6.19 -13.50 3.70
C VAL A 66 6.90 -12.18 3.99
N SER A 67 7.94 -11.84 3.21
CA SER A 67 8.69 -10.59 3.40
C SER A 67 7.84 -9.33 3.20
N VAL A 68 6.91 -9.36 2.24
CA VAL A 68 6.01 -8.23 1.95
C VAL A 68 4.99 -8.02 3.07
N VAL A 69 4.45 -9.11 3.64
CA VAL A 69 3.55 -9.02 4.80
C VAL A 69 4.29 -8.43 6.01
N LEU A 70 5.53 -8.88 6.26
CA LEU A 70 6.34 -8.38 7.36
C LEU A 70 6.70 -6.90 7.21
N ILE A 71 7.12 -6.45 6.03
CA ILE A 71 7.47 -5.04 5.82
C ILE A 71 6.22 -4.14 5.96
N GLY A 72 5.06 -4.57 5.43
CA GLY A 72 3.81 -3.84 5.61
C GLY A 72 3.41 -3.72 7.08
N ALA A 73 3.51 -4.81 7.84
CA ALA A 73 3.25 -4.81 9.28
C ALA A 73 4.22 -3.88 10.04
N LEU A 74 5.52 -3.91 9.71
CA LEU A 74 6.53 -3.05 10.33
C LEU A 74 6.26 -1.57 10.04
N MET A 75 5.88 -1.21 8.82
CA MET A 75 5.53 0.17 8.47
C MET A 75 4.24 0.62 9.17
N GLY A 76 3.23 -0.25 9.26
CA GLY A 76 2.02 0.02 10.04
C GLY A 76 2.30 0.22 11.53
N LEU A 77 3.19 -0.59 12.11
CA LEU A 77 3.64 -0.43 13.50
C LEU A 77 4.42 0.87 13.71
N LEU A 78 5.27 1.25 12.75
CA LEU A 78 5.97 2.53 12.79
C LEU A 78 4.98 3.70 12.80
N LEU A 79 3.98 3.69 11.91
CA LEU A 79 2.93 4.69 11.90
C LEU A 79 2.18 4.73 13.23
N ALA A 80 1.78 3.57 13.75
CA ALA A 80 1.09 3.47 15.02
C ALA A 80 1.94 4.03 16.18
N PHE A 81 3.24 3.76 16.21
CA PHE A 81 4.14 4.33 17.20
C PHE A 81 4.20 5.87 17.13
N LEU A 82 4.35 6.43 15.92
CA LEU A 82 4.41 7.87 15.72
C LEU A 82 3.10 8.58 16.07
N VAL A 83 1.96 7.96 15.73
CA VAL A 83 0.64 8.59 15.90
C VAL A 83 0.02 8.30 17.26
N VAL A 84 0.08 7.06 17.74
CA VAL A 84 -0.56 6.64 18.99
C VAL A 84 0.33 6.95 20.18
N THR A 85 1.62 6.59 20.12
CA THR A 85 2.55 6.78 21.23
C THR A 85 3.07 8.21 21.29
N LEU A 86 3.56 8.75 20.17
CA LEU A 86 4.15 10.10 20.13
C LEU A 86 3.14 11.22 19.85
N ARG A 87 1.88 10.88 19.51
CA ARG A 87 0.80 11.84 19.24
C ARG A 87 1.14 12.84 18.13
N LEU A 88 1.92 12.41 17.14
CA LEU A 88 2.20 13.23 15.97
C LEU A 88 0.95 13.35 15.08
N ASN A 89 0.87 14.43 14.32
CA ASN A 89 -0.22 14.63 13.37
C ASN A 89 -0.12 13.59 12.24
N GLN A 90 -1.14 12.74 12.12
CA GLN A 90 -1.21 11.64 11.14
C GLN A 90 -1.11 12.13 9.70
N VAL A 91 -1.64 13.33 9.42
CA VAL A 91 -1.56 13.96 8.08
C VAL A 91 -0.13 14.32 7.73
N VAL A 92 0.62 14.87 8.68
CA VAL A 92 2.01 15.26 8.46
C VAL A 92 2.89 14.02 8.32
N VAL A 93 2.71 13.03 9.19
CA VAL A 93 3.50 11.78 9.16
C VAL A 93 3.20 10.95 7.91
N GLY A 94 1.95 10.93 7.44
CA GLY A 94 1.55 10.13 6.28
C GLY A 94 1.92 10.76 4.93
N LEU A 95 2.11 12.08 4.84
CA LEU A 95 2.38 12.79 3.57
C LEU A 95 3.83 13.25 3.39
N ALA A 96 4.64 13.23 4.45
CA ALA A 96 6.05 13.65 4.43
C ALA A 96 6.96 12.57 3.83
#